data_AF-A0A3M8D0Z6-F1
#
_entry.id   AF-A0A3M8D0Z6-F1
#
_cell.length_a   1.000
_cell.length_b   1.000
_cell.length_c   1.000
_cell.angle_alpha   90.00
_cell.angle_beta   90.00
_cell.angle_gamma   90.00
#
_symmetry.space_group_name_H-M   'P 1'
#
loop_
_entity.id
_entity.type
_entity.pdbx_description
1 polymer ?
#
loop_
_entity_poly.entity_id
_entity_poly.type
_entity_poly.pdbx_seq_one_letter_code
_entity_poly.pdbx_strand_id
1 'polypeptide(L)' 'MFFQHIAVRAANREHGYGSQLIDLLLQKYKRKVIAAETDQEAVGFYRKYGFLIKSLGEKYPGVERFHCVYSV' A
#
# COMPACT_ATOMS: atom_id res chain seq x y z
N MET A 1 -2.13 11.23 4.38
CA MET A 1 -0.82 11.43 3.72
C MET A 1 -0.72 10.46 2.55
N PHE A 2 -0.32 10.92 1.37
CA PHE A 2 -0.09 10.02 0.23
C PHE A 2 1.41 9.68 0.16
N PHE A 3 1.76 8.40 0.00
CA PHE A 3 3.15 7.99 -0.22
C PHE A 3 3.32 7.38 -1.60
N GLN A 4 4.48 7.64 -2.20
CA GLN A 4 4.73 7.26 -3.60
C GLN A 4 5.27 5.84 -3.72
N HIS A 5 6.18 5.44 -2.83
CA HIS A 5 6.90 4.17 -2.95
C HIS A 5 7.12 3.50 -1.60
N ILE A 6 7.04 2.17 -1.62
CA ILE A 6 7.47 1.27 -0.55
C ILE A 6 8.11 0.05 -1.22
N ALA A 7 9.21 -0.44 -0.67
CA ALA A 7 9.91 -1.58 -1.23
C ALA A 7 10.50 -2.46 -0.14
N VAL A 8 10.40 -3.77 -0.35
CA VAL A 8 11.10 -4.79 0.44
C VAL A 8 11.94 -5.61 -0.52
N ARG A 9 13.22 -5.82 -0.16
CA ARG A 9 14.14 -6.65 -0.94
C ARG A 9 13.53 -8.02 -1.20
N ALA A 10 13.66 -8.56 -2.42
CA ALA A 10 12.99 -9.80 -2.82
C ALA A 10 13.24 -10.96 -1.83
N ALA A 11 14.49 -11.15 -1.40
CA ALA A 11 14.87 -12.17 -0.43
C ALA A 11 14.23 -12.03 0.97
N ASN A 12 13.63 -10.88 1.26
CA ASN A 12 13.03 -10.56 2.56
C ASN A 12 11.50 -10.40 2.48
N ARG A 13 10.87 -10.68 1.32
CA ARG A 13 9.41 -10.60 1.18
C ARG A 13 8.73 -11.66 2.03
N GLU A 14 7.46 -11.44 2.35
CA GLU A 14 6.62 -12.35 3.15
C GLU A 14 7.01 -12.51 4.63
N HIS A 15 8.03 -11.81 5.11
CA HIS A 15 8.46 -11.78 6.52
C HIS A 15 7.81 -10.65 7.34
N GLY A 16 6.79 -9.98 6.80
CA GLY A 16 6.06 -8.90 7.50
C GLY A 16 6.73 -7.51 7.48
N TYR A 17 7.92 -7.35 6.89
CA TYR A 17 8.63 -6.06 6.85
C TYR A 17 7.82 -4.94 6.18
N GLY A 18 7.02 -5.25 5.15
CA GLY A 18 6.16 -4.26 4.50
C GLY A 18 5.15 -3.65 5.48
N SER A 19 4.52 -4.48 6.31
CA SER A 19 3.57 -4.03 7.33
C SER A 19 4.27 -3.19 8.40
N GLN A 20 5.44 -3.64 8.87
CA GLN A 20 6.24 -2.89 9.85
C GLN A 20 6.64 -1.51 9.33
N LEU A 21 6.97 -1.38 8.05
CA LEU A 21 7.24 -0.07 7.43
C LEU A 21 6.01 0.84 7.47
N ILE A 22 4.81 0.33 7.21
CA ILE A 22 3.57 1.09 7.32
C ILE A 22 3.33 1.54 8.77
N ASP A 23 3.50 0.65 9.75
CA ASP A 23 3.35 0.96 11.17
C ASP A 23 4.31 2.08 11.61
N LEU A 24 5.57 1.99 11.20
CA LEU A 24 6.59 3.00 11.46
C LEU A 24 6.23 4.36 10.84
N LEU A 25 5.67 4.38 9.62
CA LEU A 25 5.21 5.62 8.99
C LEU A 25 4.07 6.27 9.78
N LEU A 26 3.08 5.48 10.22
CA LEU A 26 1.96 5.97 11.03
C LEU A 26 2.44 6.56 12.35
N GLN A 27 3.33 5.85 13.05
CA GLN A 27 3.89 6.28 14.32
C GLN A 27 4.77 7.53 14.18
N LYS A 28 5.74 7.51 13.25
CA LYS A 28 6.73 8.60 13.07
C LYS A 28 6.05 9.91 12.71
N TYR A 29 5.05 9.88 11.83
CA TYR A 29 4.38 11.09 11.35
C TYR A 29 3.07 11.39 12.08
N LYS A 30 2.72 10.61 13.11
CA LYS A 30 1.45 10.70 13.88
C LYS A 30 0.24 10.84 12.95
N ARG A 31 0.23 10.09 11.85
CA ARG A 31 -0.84 10.18 10.84
C ARG A 31 -1.93 9.19 11.20
N LYS A 32 -3.18 9.65 11.12
CA LYS A 32 -4.36 8.79 11.25
C LYS A 32 -4.79 8.18 9.92
N VAL A 33 -4.36 8.76 8.80
CA VAL A 33 -4.76 8.34 7.45
C VAL A 33 -3.56 8.34 6.51
N ILE A 34 -3.38 7.24 5.80
CA ILE A 34 -2.41 7.08 4.72
C ILE A 34 -3.08 6.54 3.47
N ALA A 35 -2.54 6.92 2.31
CA ALA A 35 -3.04 6.51 1.01
C ALA A 35 -1.88 6.17 0.06
N ALA A 36 -2.16 5.26 -0.87
CA ALA A 36 -1.25 4.85 -1.93
C ALA A 36 -2.03 4.48 -3.20
N GLU A 37 -1.35 4.48 -4.34
CA GLU A 37 -1.85 3.89 -5.60
C GLU A 37 -0.96 2.70 -5.96
N THR A 38 -1.56 1.59 -6.39
CA THR A 38 -0.84 0.34 -6.72
C THR A 38 -1.49 -0.36 -7.90
N ASP A 39 -0.83 -1.37 -8.46
CA ASP A 39 -1.39 -2.31 -9.45
C ASP A 39 -1.86 -3.62 -8.81
N GLN A 40 -2.35 -4.52 -9.68
CA GLN A 40 -2.88 -5.84 -9.35
C GLN A 40 -1.88 -6.75 -8.64
N GLU A 41 -0.58 -6.66 -8.91
CA GLU A 41 0.43 -7.53 -8.28
C GLU A 41 0.63 -7.16 -6.80
N ALA A 42 0.58 -5.88 -6.48
CA ALA A 42 0.84 -5.38 -5.13
C ALA A 42 -0.43 -5.08 -4.32
N VAL A 43 -1.62 -4.97 -4.92
CA VAL A 43 -2.88 -4.66 -4.20
C VAL A 43 -3.20 -5.67 -3.09
N GLY A 44 -2.80 -6.93 -3.26
CA GLY A 44 -2.98 -7.97 -2.25
C GLY A 44 -2.27 -7.68 -0.93
N PHE A 45 -1.09 -7.03 -0.98
CA PHE A 45 -0.37 -6.61 0.22
C PHE A 45 -1.16 -5.57 1.02
N TYR A 46 -1.66 -4.53 0.35
CA TYR A 46 -2.46 -3.46 0.98
C TYR A 46 -3.77 -4.00 1.55
N ARG A 47 -4.45 -4.88 0.80
CA ARG A 47 -5.68 -5.54 1.27
C ARG A 47 -5.42 -6.38 2.52
N LYS A 48 -4.35 -7.17 2.55
CA LYS A 48 -3.97 -8.01 3.70
C LYS A 48 -3.63 -7.19 4.94
N TYR A 49 -3.03 -6.00 4.77
CA TYR A 49 -2.77 -5.10 5.89
C TYR A 49 -4.07 -4.49 6.47
N GLY A 50 -5.09 -4.28 5.63
CA GLY A 50 -6.39 -3.71 6.04
C GLY A 50 -6.75 -2.39 5.37
N PHE A 51 -6.09 -2.04 4.25
CA PHE A 51 -6.49 -0.89 3.46
C PHE A 51 -7.86 -1.13 2.80
N LEU A 52 -8.69 -0.09 2.75
CA LEU A 52 -9.83 -0.01 1.85
C LEU A 52 -9.30 0.17 0.42
N ILE A 53 -9.74 -0.70 -0.48
CA ILE A 53 -9.27 -0.75 -1.87
C ILE A 53 -10.40 -0.30 -2.78
N LYS A 54 -10.12 0.69 -3.63
CA LYS A 54 -11.00 1.13 -4.71
C LYS A 54 -10.27 0.99 -6.05
N SER A 55 -10.83 0.21 -6.97
CA SER A 55 -10.34 0.22 -8.36
C SER A 55 -10.54 1.59 -8.98
N LEU A 56 -9.52 2.05 -9.71
CA LEU A 56 -9.55 3.23 -10.56
C LEU A 56 -9.76 2.86 -12.04
N GLY A 57 -9.98 1.58 -12.32
CA GLY A 57 -10.00 1.03 -13.66
C GLY A 57 -8.62 1.02 -14.33
N GLU A 58 -8.66 0.80 -15.63
CA GLU A 58 -7.48 0.77 -16.48
C GLU A 58 -7.03 2.19 -16.82
N LYS A 59 -5.98 2.65 -16.14
CA LYS A 59 -5.39 3.98 -16.39
C LYS A 59 -4.36 3.94 -17.52
N TYR A 60 -3.81 2.75 -17.80
CA TYR A 60 -2.87 2.46 -18.87
C TYR A 60 -3.21 1.09 -19.49
N PRO A 61 -2.93 0.86 -20.79
CA PRO A 61 -3.22 -0.40 -21.46
C PRO A 61 -2.76 -1.62 -20.65
N GLY A 62 -3.70 -2.47 -20.24
CA GLY A 62 -3.47 -3.71 -19.49
C GLY A 62 -3.12 -3.54 -18.01
N VAL A 63 -3.14 -2.32 -17.45
CA VAL A 63 -2.77 -2.07 -16.05
C VAL A 63 -3.90 -1.36 -15.31
N GLU A 64 -4.65 -2.15 -14.54
CA GLU A 64 -5.57 -1.64 -13.54
C GLU A 64 -4.80 -1.00 -12.38
N ARG A 65 -5.26 0.16 -11.92
CA ARG A 65 -4.72 0.85 -10.76
C ARG A 65 -5.74 0.87 -9.62
N PHE A 66 -5.25 0.81 -8.40
CA PHE A 66 -6.06 0.76 -7.19
C PHE A 66 -5.68 1.90 -6.26
N HIS A 67 -6.66 2.67 -5.83
CA HIS A 67 -6.52 3.61 -4.74
C HIS A 67 -6.72 2.87 -3.40
N CYS A 68 -5.69 2.89 -2.56
CA CYS A 68 -5.66 2.21 -1.28
C CYS A 68 -5.65 3.25 -0.17
N VAL A 69 -6.59 3.16 0.79
CA VAL A 69 -6.65 4.07 1.94
C VAL A 69 -6.73 3.27 3.23
N TYR A 70 -5.88 3.62 4.21
CA TYR A 70 -5.91 3.07 5.55
C TYR A 70 -6.14 4.19 6.57
N SER A 71 -7.03 3.94 7.54
CA SER A 71 -7.37 4.87 8.61
C SER A 71 -7.40 4.14 9.96
N VAL A 72 -6.86 4.79 10.99
CA VAL A 72 -6.92 4.37 12.42
C VAL A 72 -7.72 5.34 13.27
#